data_AF-A0A2L1UKG8-F1
#
_entry.id   AF-A0A2L1UKG8-F1
#
_cell.length_a   1.000
_cell.length_b   1.000
_cell.length_c   1.000
_cell.angle_alpha   90.00
_cell.angle_beta   90.00
_cell.angle_gamma   90.00
#
_symmetry.space_group_name_H-M   'P 1'
#
loop_
_entity.id
_entity.type
_entity.pdbx_description
1 polymer ?
#
loop_
_entity_poly.entity_id
_entity_poly.type
_entity_poly.pdbx_seq_one_letter_code
_entity_poly.pdbx_strand_id
1 'polypeptide(L)'
;MVSNEEFLQWYCERFNTPSVFFNKRWPVTIDTGLSTGKYVWASETGGDTMNEYFEKYDVAPSGFDFYRYWPVETFILFGLCTCGNDDDEPQPLKLKMLAESARA
;
A
#
# COMPACT_ATOMS: atom_id res chain seq x y z
N MET A 1 9.26 14.30 13.39
CA MET A 1 9.67 13.27 12.41
C MET A 1 9.02 11.97 12.83
N VAL A 2 8.30 11.32 11.92
CA VAL A 2 7.55 10.08 12.18
C VAL A 2 8.51 8.90 12.12
N SER A 3 8.51 8.05 13.15
CA SER A 3 9.34 6.83 13.15
C SER A 3 8.70 5.73 12.30
N ASN A 4 9.52 4.83 11.73
CA ASN A 4 9.01 3.67 10.97
C ASN A 4 8.04 2.83 11.81
N GLU A 5 8.28 2.71 13.11
CA GLU A 5 7.43 1.97 14.05
C GLU A 5 6.07 2.67 14.25
N GLU A 6 6.06 4.00 14.39
CA GLU A 6 4.83 4.79 14.52
C GLU A 6 4.00 4.73 13.23
N PHE A 7 4.66 4.81 12.07
CA PHE A 7 4.01 4.67 10.77
C PHE A 7 3.40 3.27 10.60
N LEU A 8 4.17 2.22 10.88
CA LEU A 8 3.69 0.84 10.81
C LEU A 8 2.55 0.60 11.78
N GLN A 9 2.61 1.16 12.99
CA GLN A 9 1.55 1.03 13.97
C GLN A 9 0.25 1.65 13.43
N TRP A 10 0.27 2.90 12.98
CA TRP A 10 -0.90 3.54 12.39
C TRP A 10 -1.47 2.72 11.22
N TYR A 11 -0.59 2.32 10.30
CA TYR A 11 -0.99 1.51 9.14
C TYR A 11 -1.63 0.19 9.58
N CYS A 12 -1.07 -0.48 10.59
CA CYS A 12 -1.60 -1.73 11.09
C CYS A 12 -2.93 -1.58 11.80
N GLU A 13 -3.12 -0.50 12.55
CA GLU A 13 -4.35 -0.20 13.27
C GLU A 13 -5.49 0.18 12.33
N ARG A 14 -5.17 0.77 11.18
CA ARG A 14 -6.18 1.28 10.25
C ARG A 14 -6.51 0.30 9.12
N PHE A 15 -5.49 -0.28 8.50
CA PHE A 15 -5.60 -1.07 7.27
C PHE A 15 -5.31 -2.56 7.49
N ASN A 16 -4.45 -2.93 8.44
CA ASN A 16 -4.19 -4.35 8.80
C ASN A 16 -4.96 -4.78 10.07
N THR A 17 -6.21 -4.33 10.20
CA THR A 17 -7.04 -4.74 11.33
C THR A 17 -7.30 -6.25 11.28
N PRO A 18 -7.29 -6.94 12.43
CA PRO A 18 -7.58 -8.36 12.45
C PRO A 18 -9.02 -8.55 11.99
N SER A 19 -9.21 -9.37 10.95
CA SER A 19 -10.56 -9.68 10.49
C SER A 19 -11.31 -10.36 11.63
N VAL A 20 -12.53 -9.92 11.94
CA VAL A 20 -13.34 -10.43 13.06
C VAL A 20 -13.51 -11.96 12.98
N PHE A 21 -13.42 -12.52 11.77
CA PHE A 21 -13.49 -13.96 11.49
C PHE A 21 -12.16 -14.70 11.58
N PHE A 22 -11.07 -14.06 11.18
CA PHE A 22 -9.73 -14.63 11.18
C PHE A 22 -8.88 -13.73 12.07
N ASN A 23 -8.72 -14.11 13.33
CA ASN A 23 -7.92 -13.45 14.38
C ASN A 23 -6.40 -13.35 14.08
N LYS A 24 -6.03 -13.27 12.80
CA LYS A 24 -4.66 -13.19 12.31
C LYS A 24 -4.50 -11.88 11.56
N ARG A 25 -3.54 -11.07 12.01
CA ARG A 25 -3.00 -9.96 11.23
C ARG A 25 -1.97 -10.51 10.26
N TRP A 26 -1.85 -9.87 9.10
CA TRP A 26 -0.75 -10.16 8.20
C TRP A 26 0.56 -9.68 8.85
N PRO A 27 1.67 -10.42 8.70
CA PRO A 27 2.98 -9.97 9.17
C PRO A 27 3.47 -8.85 8.25
N VAL A 28 2.99 -7.64 8.50
CA VAL A 28 3.37 -6.42 7.78
C VAL A 28 4.67 -5.89 8.36
N THR A 29 5.62 -5.55 7.49
CA THR A 29 6.88 -4.90 7.83
C THR A 29 7.07 -3.66 6.97
N ILE A 30 8.05 -2.82 7.28
CA ILE A 30 8.32 -1.61 6.51
C ILE A 30 8.70 -1.91 5.04
N ASP A 31 9.16 -3.13 4.75
CA ASP A 31 9.48 -3.57 3.39
C ASP A 31 8.27 -4.12 2.62
N THR A 32 7.12 -4.29 3.29
CA THR A 32 5.89 -4.78 2.64
C THR A 32 5.46 -3.83 1.52
N GLY A 33 5.24 -4.43 0.33
CA GLY A 33 4.65 -3.76 -0.83
C GLY A 33 3.13 -3.70 -0.71
N LEU A 34 2.55 -2.55 -1.02
CA LEU A 34 1.11 -2.32 -1.06
C LEU A 34 0.50 -2.73 -2.40
N SER A 35 1.23 -2.49 -3.48
CA SER A 35 0.82 -2.76 -4.87
C SER A 35 1.38 -4.08 -5.42
N THR A 36 2.44 -4.63 -4.82
CA THR A 36 3.16 -5.81 -5.33
C THR A 36 3.54 -6.77 -4.21
N GLY A 37 3.72 -8.06 -4.54
CA GLY A 37 4.19 -9.08 -3.62
C GLY A 37 3.10 -10.06 -3.17
N LYS A 38 3.29 -10.68 -1.99
CA LYS A 38 2.40 -11.75 -1.50
C LYS A 38 1.07 -11.24 -0.95
N TYR A 39 1.03 -10.00 -0.51
CA TYR A 39 -0.10 -9.38 0.18
C TYR A 39 -0.39 -8.02 -0.46
N VAL A 40 -1.03 -8.07 -1.63
CA VAL A 40 -1.39 -6.88 -2.42
C VAL A 40 -2.75 -6.37 -1.97
N TRP A 41 -2.87 -5.04 -1.85
CA TRP A 41 -4.14 -4.39 -1.58
C TRP A 41 -4.91 -4.10 -2.87
N ALA A 42 -6.22 -4.25 -2.81
CA ALA A 42 -7.11 -3.79 -3.87
C ALA A 42 -6.91 -2.30 -4.12
N SER A 43 -7.09 -1.87 -5.37
CA SER A 43 -6.99 -0.47 -5.79
C SER A 43 -7.87 0.46 -4.94
N GLU A 44 -9.07 0.01 -4.57
CA GLU A 44 -9.97 0.74 -3.66
C GLU A 44 -9.33 0.99 -2.28
N THR A 45 -8.79 -0.06 -1.65
CA THR A 45 -8.12 0.07 -0.35
C THR A 45 -6.81 0.85 -0.45
N GLY A 46 -6.09 0.72 -1.57
CA GLY A 46 -4.90 1.52 -1.86
C GLY A 46 -5.23 3.01 -1.95
N GLY A 47 -6.33 3.36 -2.61
CA GLY A 47 -6.81 4.74 -2.71
C GLY A 47 -7.18 5.34 -1.36
N ASP A 48 -7.93 4.60 -0.53
CA ASP A 48 -8.28 5.02 0.84
C ASP A 48 -7.03 5.19 1.72
N THR A 49 -6.08 4.25 1.60
CA THR A 49 -4.78 4.32 2.30
C THR A 49 -4.00 5.57 1.94
N MET A 50 -3.88 5.87 0.64
CA MET A 50 -3.13 7.03 0.16
C MET A 50 -3.80 8.34 0.55
N ASN A 51 -5.13 8.41 0.49
CA ASN A 51 -5.87 9.60 0.90
C ASN A 51 -5.64 9.92 2.40
N GLU A 52 -5.85 8.93 3.28
CA GLU A 52 -5.62 9.13 4.72
C GLU A 52 -4.14 9.41 5.02
N TYR A 53 -3.21 8.82 4.26
CA TYR A 53 -1.78 9.11 4.35
C TYR A 53 -1.47 10.59 4.06
N PHE A 54 -1.97 11.14 2.95
CA PHE A 54 -1.72 12.54 2.58
C PHE A 54 -2.30 13.50 3.60
N GLU A 55 -3.52 13.24 4.09
CA GLU A 55 -4.15 14.07 5.12
C GLU A 55 -3.43 13.99 6.47
N LYS A 56 -3.02 12.79 6.90
CA LYS A 56 -2.41 12.58 8.22
C LYS A 56 -1.00 13.15 8.31
N TYR A 57 -0.21 13.03 7.25
CA TYR A 57 1.19 13.39 7.23
C TYR A 57 1.49 14.72 6.51
N ASP A 58 0.45 15.45 6.10
CA ASP A 58 0.57 16.73 5.37
C ASP A 58 1.46 16.63 4.12
N VAL A 59 1.40 15.48 3.43
CA VAL A 59 2.22 15.22 2.24
C VAL A 59 1.45 15.69 1.01
N ALA A 60 2.07 16.54 0.19
CA ALA A 60 1.44 17.06 -1.02
C ALA A 60 1.20 15.95 -2.06
N PRO A 61 -0.05 15.72 -2.51
CA PRO A 61 -0.36 14.68 -3.50
C PRO A 61 0.05 15.07 -4.93
N SER A 62 0.42 16.33 -5.19
CA SER A 62 0.64 16.89 -6.53
C SER A 62 1.74 16.24 -7.37
N GLY A 63 2.56 15.35 -6.80
CA GLY A 63 3.57 14.56 -7.50
C GLY A 63 3.35 13.04 -7.43
N PHE A 64 2.27 12.59 -6.79
CA PHE A 64 1.98 11.18 -6.62
C PHE A 64 1.03 10.69 -7.72
N ASP A 65 1.51 9.75 -8.53
CA ASP A 65 0.70 9.11 -9.55
C ASP A 65 0.25 7.73 -9.04
N PHE A 66 -1.04 7.63 -8.69
CA PHE A 66 -1.62 6.40 -8.14
C PHE A 66 -1.57 5.23 -9.14
N TYR A 67 -1.83 5.51 -10.43
CA TYR A 67 -1.94 4.49 -11.46
C TYR A 67 -0.59 3.87 -11.85
N ARG A 68 0.53 4.52 -11.52
CA ARG A 68 1.86 3.89 -11.59
C ARG A 68 2.02 2.71 -10.64
N TYR A 69 1.27 2.69 -9.53
CA TYR A 69 1.32 1.65 -8.52
C TYR A 69 0.09 0.72 -8.61
N TRP A 70 -1.08 1.25 -8.96
CA TRP A 70 -2.31 0.49 -9.18
C TRP A 70 -2.86 0.79 -10.58
N PRO A 71 -2.36 0.14 -11.64
CA PRO A 71 -2.84 0.35 -13.00
C PRO A 71 -4.35 0.06 -13.11
N VAL A 72 -5.04 0.81 -13.98
CA VAL A 72 -6.49 0.69 -14.19
C VAL A 72 -6.83 -0.74 -14.65
N GLU A 73 -7.67 -1.39 -13.85
CA GLU A 73 -7.93 -2.83 -13.91
C GLU A 73 -8.56 -3.31 -15.21
N THR A 74 -7.93 -4.29 -15.84
CA THR A 74 -8.63 -5.55 -16.12
C THR A 74 -8.36 -6.50 -14.95
N PHE A 75 -9.20 -6.45 -13.91
CA PHE A 75 -9.27 -7.42 -12.81
C PHE A 75 -7.95 -7.75 -12.07
N ILE A 76 -7.63 -7.03 -10.98
CA ILE A 76 -6.62 -7.40 -9.95
C ILE A 76 -6.99 -8.69 -9.20
N LEU A 77 -8.21 -9.24 -9.40
CA LEU A 77 -8.50 -10.65 -9.08
C LEU A 77 -7.68 -11.66 -9.94
N PHE A 78 -7.12 -11.26 -11.09
CA PHE A 78 -6.29 -12.12 -11.95
C PHE A 78 -4.79 -12.11 -11.60
N GLY A 79 -4.31 -11.16 -10.79
CA GLY A 79 -2.92 -11.15 -10.31
C GLY A 79 -2.59 -12.32 -9.37
N LEU A 80 -3.61 -12.98 -8.82
CA LEU A 80 -3.45 -14.23 -8.07
C LEU A 80 -3.13 -15.44 -8.98
N CYS A 81 -3.32 -15.32 -10.31
CA CYS A 81 -3.33 -16.46 -11.23
C CYS A 81 -2.48 -16.33 -12.50
N THR A 82 -1.83 -15.20 -12.80
CA THR A 82 -1.09 -15.08 -14.07
C THR A 82 0.33 -14.55 -13.88
N CYS A 83 1.30 -15.46 -13.98
CA CYS A 83 2.63 -15.14 -14.47
C CYS A 83 2.45 -14.65 -15.92
N GLY A 84 2.78 -13.41 -16.21
CA GLY A 84 2.76 -12.86 -17.56
C GLY A 84 3.74 -11.71 -17.67
N ASN A 85 4.74 -11.87 -18.52
CA ASN A 85 5.57 -10.77 -19.01
C ASN A 85 4.70 -9.68 -19.64
N ASP A 86 5.23 -8.45 -19.64
CA ASP A 86 5.02 -7.31 -20.56
C ASP A 86 4.70 -5.99 -19.82
N ASP A 87 5.45 -4.94 -20.22
CA ASP A 87 5.57 -3.50 -19.89
C ASP A 87 4.62 -2.74 -18.91
N ASP A 88 3.54 -3.32 -18.40
CA ASP A 88 2.53 -2.69 -17.53
C ASP A 88 2.61 -3.19 -16.06
N GLU A 89 3.75 -3.73 -15.64
CA GLU A 89 3.91 -4.24 -14.27
C GLU A 89 3.83 -3.08 -13.24
N PRO A 90 2.95 -3.15 -12.23
CA PRO A 90 2.80 -2.09 -11.24
C PRO A 90 4.13 -1.83 -10.53
N GLN A 91 4.49 -0.56 -10.37
CA GLN A 91 5.67 -0.23 -9.59
C GLN A 91 5.48 -0.65 -8.13
N PRO A 92 6.52 -1.15 -7.46
CA PRO A 92 6.43 -1.55 -6.06
C PRO A 92 6.31 -0.32 -5.16
N LEU A 93 5.14 -0.11 -4.56
CA LEU A 93 4.94 0.89 -3.51
C LEU A 93 5.16 0.24 -2.14
N LYS A 94 6.30 0.50 -1.51
CA LYS A 94 6.61 -0.03 -0.17
C LYS A 94 6.20 0.94 0.92
N LEU A 95 5.80 0.41 2.09
CA LEU A 95 5.53 1.22 3.28
C LEU A 95 6.73 2.09 3.67
N LYS A 96 7.96 1.60 3.46
CA LYS A 96 9.18 2.39 3.64
C LYS A 96 9.17 3.69 2.83
N MET A 97 8.74 3.64 1.57
CA MET A 97 8.74 4.84 0.70
C MET A 97 7.78 5.91 1.24
N LEU A 98 6.62 5.48 1.76
CA LEU A 98 5.66 6.37 2.40
C LEU A 98 6.20 6.96 3.71
N ALA A 99 6.82 6.14 4.55
CA ALA A 99 7.46 6.62 5.78
C ALA A 99 8.62 7.59 5.49
N GLU A 100 9.42 7.32 4.44
CA GLU A 100 10.54 8.17 4.04
C GLU A 100 10.07 9.51 3.44
N SER A 101 8.90 9.53 2.78
CA SER A 101 8.28 10.74 2.25
C SER A 101 7.59 11.57 3.34
N ALA A 102 7.01 10.93 4.36
CA ALA A 102 6.34 11.63 5.48
C ALA A 102 7.32 12.33 6.45
N ARG A 103 8.61 12.00 6.37
CA ARG A 103 9.67 12.63 7.18
C ARG A 103 10.46 13.70 6.43
N ALA A 104 10.35 13.74 5.09
CA ALA A 104 11.11 14.63 4.21
C ALA A 104 10.52 16.04 4.27
#